data_AF-A0A7K0G7X7-F1
#
_entry.id   AF-A0A7K0G7X7-F1
#
_cell.length_a   1.000
_cell.length_b   1.000
_cell.length_c   1.000
_cell.angle_alpha   90.00
_cell.angle_beta   90.00
_cell.angle_gamma   90.00
#
_symmetry.space_group_name_H-M   'P 1'
#
loop_
_entity.id
_entity.type
_entity.pdbx_description
1 polymer ?
#
loop_
_entity_poly.entity_id
_entity_poly.type
_entity_poly.pdbx_seq_one_letter_code
_entity_poly.pdbx_strand_id
1 'polypeptide(L)'
;MAITPADIQAQTFSEAKRGYDPAEVDVFLEQLATEVDAMLAKIVDLKNRLTATEQQLADAQNQLANAQAQTIAAPAPVQQPSSMGASERQISAALIAAQQTADAIVAEAQQNADHICNEADAKARDVIRQALQEKQEELKEIDRLKASREEFKEEYLKLLQHFMDDAQNSFPPELMASSLPVGSAAAAAPALQSAPVVTPAPEPAPVTPVADPFAPLDNFGVDDLD
;
A
#
# COMPACT_ATOMS: atom_id res chain seq x y z
N MET A 1 -22.21 -14.86 9.98
CA MET A 1 -22.06 -15.42 8.63
C MET A 1 -20.95 -14.59 7.98
N ALA A 2 -19.74 -15.13 7.93
CA ALA A 2 -18.59 -14.43 7.35
C ALA A 2 -18.43 -14.93 5.92
N ILE A 3 -18.36 -14.00 4.97
CA ILE A 3 -17.94 -14.28 3.60
C ILE A 3 -16.53 -14.88 3.67
N THR A 4 -16.33 -16.05 3.07
CA THR A 4 -15.00 -16.66 2.97
C THR A 4 -14.24 -16.11 1.76
N PRO A 5 -12.90 -16.17 1.74
CA PRO A 5 -12.12 -15.82 0.55
C PRO A 5 -12.58 -16.56 -0.72
N ALA A 6 -12.95 -17.83 -0.58
CA ALA A 6 -13.48 -18.65 -1.67
C ALA A 6 -14.84 -18.14 -2.18
N ASP A 7 -15.70 -17.65 -1.29
CA ASP A 7 -16.99 -17.06 -1.68
C ASP A 7 -16.79 -15.76 -2.49
N ILE A 8 -15.75 -14.98 -2.17
CA ILE A 8 -15.40 -13.74 -2.91
C ILE A 8 -14.92 -14.08 -4.32
N GLN A 9 -14.05 -15.10 -4.45
CA GLN A 9 -13.53 -15.54 -5.75
C GLN A 9 -14.60 -16.19 -6.63
N ALA A 10 -15.60 -16.83 -6.03
CA ALA A 10 -16.72 -17.45 -6.75
C ALA A 10 -17.84 -16.45 -7.07
N GLN A 11 -17.75 -15.20 -6.60
CA GLN A 11 -18.79 -14.20 -6.80
C GLN A 11 -18.81 -13.74 -8.26
N THR A 12 -19.99 -13.80 -8.87
CA THR A 12 -20.21 -13.31 -10.25
C THR A 12 -21.24 -12.17 -10.25
N PHE A 13 -21.09 -11.26 -11.21
CA PHE A 13 -21.95 -10.09 -11.37
C PHE A 13 -22.55 -10.07 -12.78
N SER A 14 -23.79 -9.57 -12.90
CA SER A 14 -24.46 -9.40 -14.19
C SER A 14 -23.99 -8.13 -14.90
N GLU A 15 -23.73 -8.21 -16.20
CA GLU A 15 -23.39 -7.03 -17.01
C GLU A 15 -24.58 -6.08 -17.18
N ALA A 16 -24.32 -4.78 -17.09
CA ALA A 16 -25.30 -3.72 -17.31
C ALA A 16 -24.78 -2.74 -18.36
N LYS A 17 -25.70 -2.06 -19.07
CA LYS A 17 -25.38 -1.08 -20.14
C LYS A 17 -24.44 0.05 -19.70
N ARG A 18 -24.30 0.27 -18.39
CA ARG A 18 -23.32 1.14 -17.76
C ARG A 18 -22.92 0.46 -16.45
N GLY A 19 -21.65 0.15 -16.27
CA GLY A 19 -21.13 -0.60 -15.14
C GLY A 19 -19.62 -0.45 -15.02
N TYR A 20 -19.05 -1.08 -13.99
CA TYR A 20 -17.61 -1.20 -13.82
C TYR A 20 -17.02 -2.19 -14.85
N ASP A 21 -15.74 -2.04 -15.16
CA ASP A 21 -15.03 -2.97 -16.03
C ASP A 21 -14.89 -4.34 -15.31
N PRO A 22 -15.39 -5.45 -15.89
CA PRO A 22 -15.24 -6.78 -15.31
C PRO A 22 -13.79 -7.14 -14.95
N ALA A 23 -12.81 -6.74 -15.77
CA ALA A 23 -11.40 -7.06 -15.51
C ALA A 23 -10.86 -6.34 -14.27
N GLU A 24 -11.24 -5.08 -14.05
CA GLU A 24 -10.86 -4.34 -12.84
C GLU A 24 -11.53 -4.90 -11.59
N VAL A 25 -12.80 -5.33 -11.72
CA VAL A 25 -13.54 -5.97 -10.63
C VAL A 25 -12.89 -7.29 -10.25
N ASP A 26 -12.48 -8.12 -11.21
CA ASP A 26 -11.81 -9.39 -10.95
C ASP A 26 -10.50 -9.21 -10.17
N VAL A 27 -9.66 -8.24 -10.57
CA VAL A 27 -8.41 -7.89 -9.85
C VAL A 27 -8.71 -7.43 -8.42
N PHE A 28 -9.75 -6.61 -8.24
CA PHE A 28 -10.16 -6.16 -6.91
C PHE A 28 -10.66 -7.31 -6.03
N LEU A 29 -11.45 -8.24 -6.57
CA LEU A 29 -11.92 -9.42 -5.84
C LEU A 29 -10.78 -10.34 -5.45
N GLU A 30 -9.77 -10.52 -6.30
CA GLU A 30 -8.56 -11.28 -5.97
C GLU A 30 -7.82 -10.64 -4.79
N GLN A 31 -7.57 -9.33 -4.86
CA GLN A 31 -6.93 -8.57 -3.77
C GLN A 31 -7.75 -8.67 -2.47
N LEU A 32 -9.08 -8.52 -2.55
CA LEU A 32 -9.97 -8.60 -1.41
C LEU A 32 -9.97 -10.01 -0.79
N ALA A 33 -9.97 -11.06 -1.62
CA ALA A 33 -9.88 -12.44 -1.15
C ALA A 33 -8.56 -12.70 -0.42
N THR A 34 -7.43 -12.22 -0.94
CA THR A 34 -6.12 -12.33 -0.28
C THR A 34 -6.08 -11.61 1.06
N GLU A 35 -6.61 -10.39 1.15
CA GLU A 35 -6.63 -9.63 2.41
C GLU A 35 -7.54 -10.27 3.46
N VAL A 36 -8.71 -10.79 3.04
CA VAL A 36 -9.62 -11.51 3.94
C VAL A 36 -8.98 -12.81 4.45
N ASP A 37 -8.25 -13.54 3.62
CA ASP A 37 -7.50 -14.73 4.04
C ASP A 37 -6.43 -14.38 5.08
N ALA A 38 -5.63 -13.34 4.82
CA ALA A 38 -4.63 -12.83 5.75
C ALA A 38 -5.27 -12.38 7.08
N MET A 39 -6.44 -11.75 7.04
CA MET A 39 -7.19 -11.35 8.23
C MET A 39 -7.70 -12.56 9.01
N LEU A 40 -8.22 -13.59 8.34
CA LEU A 40 -8.65 -14.82 8.99
C LEU A 40 -7.47 -15.56 9.64
N ALA A 41 -6.32 -15.63 8.97
CA ALA A 41 -5.09 -16.17 9.54
C ALA A 41 -4.67 -15.43 10.81
N LYS A 42 -4.71 -14.09 10.81
CA LYS A 42 -4.46 -13.26 12.00
C LYS A 42 -5.45 -13.54 13.13
N ILE A 43 -6.74 -13.72 12.82
CA ILE A 43 -7.75 -14.06 13.84
C ILE A 43 -7.44 -15.41 14.49
N VAL A 44 -7.03 -16.41 13.70
CA VAL A 44 -6.65 -17.72 14.23
C VAL A 44 -5.40 -17.61 15.12
N ASP A 45 -4.36 -16.91 14.67
CA ASP A 45 -3.15 -16.68 15.48
C ASP A 45 -3.46 -15.98 16.80
N LEU A 46 -4.22 -14.87 16.74
CA LEU A 46 -4.61 -14.11 17.94
C LEU A 46 -5.45 -14.95 18.91
N LYS A 47 -6.38 -15.77 18.40
CA LYS A 47 -7.16 -16.70 19.25
C LYS A 47 -6.27 -17.76 19.91
N ASN A 48 -5.32 -18.32 19.17
CA ASN A 48 -4.37 -19.28 19.72
C ASN A 48 -3.49 -18.65 20.81
N ARG A 49 -2.99 -17.42 20.58
CA ARG A 49 -2.22 -16.67 21.58
C ARG A 49 -3.06 -16.34 22.81
N LEU A 50 -4.29 -15.88 22.61
CA LEU A 50 -5.22 -15.58 23.71
C LEU A 50 -5.46 -16.83 24.57
N THR A 51 -5.76 -17.96 23.93
CA THR A 51 -5.98 -19.23 24.64
C THR A 51 -4.73 -19.67 25.41
N ALA A 52 -3.54 -19.52 24.81
CA ALA A 52 -2.27 -19.84 25.46
C ALA A 52 -1.99 -18.94 26.67
N THR A 53 -2.23 -17.64 26.56
CA THR A 53 -2.05 -16.68 27.66
C THR A 53 -3.08 -16.89 28.77
N GLU A 54 -4.33 -17.19 28.44
CA GLU A 54 -5.36 -17.54 29.42
C GLU A 54 -5.00 -18.81 30.20
N GLN A 55 -4.46 -19.82 29.52
CA GLN A 55 -3.98 -21.05 30.16
C GLN A 55 -2.81 -20.77 31.11
N GLN A 56 -1.82 -19.98 30.68
CA GLN A 56 -0.69 -19.56 31.53
C GLN A 56 -1.16 -18.81 32.77
N LEU A 57 -2.17 -17.95 32.64
CA LEU A 57 -2.73 -17.20 33.76
C LEU A 57 -3.44 -18.12 34.75
N ALA A 58 -4.19 -19.11 34.27
CA ALA A 58 -4.83 -20.12 35.11
C ALA A 58 -3.79 -20.96 35.88
N ASP A 59 -2.70 -21.38 35.21
CA ASP A 59 -1.62 -22.13 35.84
C ASP A 59 -0.89 -21.31 36.91
N ALA A 60 -0.62 -20.03 36.64
CA ALA A 60 -0.03 -19.12 37.61
C ALA A 60 -0.93 -18.88 38.83
N GLN A 61 -2.25 -18.73 38.62
CA GLN A 61 -3.23 -18.61 39.71
C GLN A 61 -3.29 -19.87 40.57
N ASN A 62 -3.25 -21.07 39.96
CA ASN A 62 -3.22 -22.33 40.68
C ASN A 62 -1.92 -22.51 41.50
N GLN A 63 -0.78 -22.06 40.97
CA GLN A 63 0.49 -22.05 41.72
C GLN A 63 0.42 -21.12 42.94
N LEU A 64 -0.16 -19.92 42.79
CA LEU A 64 -0.38 -19.00 43.90
C LEU A 64 -1.33 -19.56 44.96
N ALA A 65 -2.43 -20.20 44.54
CA ALA A 65 -3.37 -20.84 45.46
C ALA A 65 -2.73 -22.00 46.24
N ASN A 66 -1.92 -22.83 45.58
CA ASN A 66 -1.19 -23.92 46.24
C ASN A 66 -0.11 -23.41 47.20
N ALA A 67 0.61 -22.33 46.83
CA ALA A 67 1.57 -21.69 47.73
C ALA A 67 0.89 -21.11 48.98
N GLN A 68 -0.30 -20.51 48.82
CA GLN A 68 -1.10 -20.05 49.97
C GLN A 68 -1.60 -21.21 50.84
N ALA A 69 -2.11 -22.30 50.24
CA ALA A 69 -2.58 -23.46 51.00
C ALA A 69 -1.47 -24.13 51.83
N GLN A 70 -0.24 -24.19 51.32
CA GLN A 70 0.91 -24.73 52.07
C GLN A 70 1.32 -23.86 53.27
N THR A 71 0.99 -22.57 53.30
CA THR A 71 1.22 -21.72 54.48
C THR A 71 0.20 -21.92 55.61
N ILE A 72 -0.92 -22.61 55.34
CA ILE A 72 -2.05 -22.75 56.29
C ILE A 72 -2.12 -24.16 56.90
N ALA A 73 -1.39 -25.14 56.37
CA ALA A 73 -1.56 -26.57 56.69
C ALA A 73 -0.60 -27.19 57.73
N ALA A 74 0.16 -26.40 58.51
CA ALA A 74 0.97 -26.93 59.61
C ALA A 74 0.30 -26.66 60.98
N PRO A 75 -0.26 -27.66 61.68
CA PRO A 75 -0.69 -27.50 63.07
C PRO A 75 0.54 -27.55 63.97
N ALA A 76 1.12 -26.40 64.29
CA ALA A 76 2.06 -26.26 65.41
C ALA A 76 1.27 -25.87 66.68
N PRO A 77 1.56 -26.49 67.83
CA PRO A 77 0.81 -26.27 69.06
C PRO A 77 0.92 -24.81 69.52
N VAL A 78 -0.21 -24.28 69.96
CA VAL A 78 -0.38 -22.95 70.57
C VAL A 78 0.60 -22.73 71.72
N GLN A 79 1.66 -21.97 71.47
CA GLN A 79 2.44 -21.29 72.50
C GLN A 79 2.10 -19.79 72.51
N GLN A 80 2.03 -19.26 73.73
CA GLN A 80 1.47 -17.98 74.15
C GLN A 80 1.96 -16.74 73.36
N PRO A 81 1.16 -15.66 73.29
CA PRO A 81 1.52 -14.43 72.61
C PRO A 81 2.59 -13.68 73.42
N SER A 82 3.85 -13.89 73.07
CA SER A 82 4.99 -13.08 73.50
C SER A 82 5.87 -12.77 72.29
N SER A 83 5.32 -12.18 71.22
CA SER A 83 6.05 -12.03 69.95
C SER A 83 5.80 -10.70 69.22
N MET A 84 5.47 -9.62 69.93
CA MET A 84 5.37 -8.29 69.31
C MET A 84 6.66 -7.89 68.57
N GLY A 85 7.83 -8.26 69.12
CA GLY A 85 9.14 -8.01 68.48
C GLY A 85 9.51 -8.98 67.34
N ALA A 86 8.85 -10.13 67.21
CA ALA A 86 9.08 -11.04 66.08
C ALA A 86 8.29 -10.58 64.85
N SER A 87 7.07 -10.06 65.05
CA SER A 87 6.26 -9.47 63.98
C SER A 87 6.94 -8.22 63.39
N GLU A 88 7.52 -7.35 64.21
CA GLU A 88 8.23 -6.15 63.73
C GLU A 88 9.49 -6.47 62.92
N ARG A 89 10.25 -7.53 63.30
CA ARG A 89 11.38 -8.04 62.50
C ARG A 89 10.92 -8.68 61.18
N GLN A 90 9.79 -9.37 61.19
CA GLN A 90 9.22 -9.96 59.96
C GLN A 90 8.66 -8.88 59.02
N ILE A 91 8.02 -7.84 59.55
CA ILE A 91 7.51 -6.70 58.78
C ILE A 91 8.66 -5.90 58.17
N SER A 92 9.72 -5.63 58.93
CA SER A 92 10.92 -4.96 58.42
C SER A 92 11.68 -5.80 57.40
N ALA A 93 11.81 -7.12 57.60
CA ALA A 93 12.37 -8.01 56.60
C ALA A 93 11.52 -8.05 55.31
N ALA A 94 10.19 -8.07 55.43
CA ALA A 94 9.28 -8.02 54.30
C ALA A 94 9.36 -6.67 53.54
N LEU A 95 9.50 -5.55 54.25
CA LEU A 95 9.69 -4.22 53.65
C LEU A 95 11.02 -4.12 52.90
N ILE A 96 12.11 -4.66 53.46
CA ILE A 96 13.41 -4.69 52.79
C ILE A 96 13.35 -5.56 51.53
N ALA A 97 12.73 -6.74 51.62
CA ALA A 97 12.55 -7.62 50.46
C ALA A 97 11.67 -6.97 49.38
N ALA A 98 10.59 -6.29 49.77
CA ALA A 98 9.74 -5.55 48.85
C ALA A 98 10.49 -4.40 48.18
N GLN A 99 11.32 -3.64 48.92
CA GLN A 99 12.14 -2.57 48.36
C GLN A 99 13.17 -3.12 47.37
N GLN A 100 13.89 -4.18 47.74
CA GLN A 100 14.84 -4.84 46.83
C GLN A 100 14.16 -5.36 45.56
N THR A 101 12.93 -5.87 45.68
CA THR A 101 12.15 -6.34 44.53
C THR A 101 11.72 -5.17 43.65
N ALA A 102 11.29 -4.06 44.24
CA ALA A 102 10.95 -2.84 43.50
C ALA A 102 12.16 -2.28 42.75
N ASP A 103 13.33 -2.22 43.41
CA ASP A 103 14.58 -1.76 42.79
C ASP A 103 15.01 -2.68 41.65
N ALA A 104 14.85 -4.00 41.79
CA ALA A 104 15.12 -4.98 40.74
C ALA A 104 14.19 -4.80 39.53
N ILE A 105 12.89 -4.59 39.76
CA ILE A 105 11.91 -4.35 38.68
C ILE A 105 12.24 -3.07 37.93
N VAL A 106 12.61 -1.99 38.64
CA VAL A 106 12.99 -0.73 38.00
C VAL A 106 14.25 -0.92 37.16
N ALA A 107 15.28 -1.59 37.69
CA ALA A 107 16.51 -1.87 36.95
C ALA A 107 16.26 -2.71 35.68
N GLU A 108 15.42 -3.74 35.78
CA GLU A 108 15.03 -4.58 34.64
C GLU A 108 14.23 -3.80 33.60
N ALA A 109 13.28 -2.96 34.04
CA ALA A 109 12.52 -2.09 33.15
C ALA A 109 13.42 -1.09 32.42
N GLN A 110 14.42 -0.52 33.12
CA GLN A 110 15.40 0.38 32.53
C GLN A 110 16.23 -0.35 31.46
N GLN A 111 16.76 -1.52 31.79
CA GLN A 111 17.57 -2.31 30.86
C GLN A 111 16.77 -2.73 29.63
N ASN A 112 15.50 -3.12 29.82
CA ASN A 112 14.63 -3.49 28.71
C ASN A 112 14.27 -2.27 27.84
N ALA A 113 14.03 -1.10 28.45
CA ALA A 113 13.83 0.15 27.72
C ALA A 113 15.06 0.50 26.87
N ASP A 114 16.26 0.42 27.45
CA ASP A 114 17.51 0.66 26.73
C ASP A 114 17.70 -0.34 25.58
N HIS A 115 17.35 -1.62 25.80
CA HIS A 115 17.39 -2.64 24.75
C HIS A 115 16.43 -2.31 23.61
N ILE A 116 15.18 -1.95 23.91
CA ILE A 116 14.17 -1.58 22.91
C ILE A 116 14.61 -0.35 22.11
N CYS A 117 15.15 0.68 22.78
CA CYS A 117 15.67 1.87 22.10
C CYS A 117 16.82 1.52 21.16
N ASN A 118 17.80 0.75 21.62
CA ASN A 118 18.94 0.34 20.80
C ASN A 118 18.51 -0.51 19.59
N GLU A 119 17.56 -1.42 19.78
CA GLU A 119 17.02 -2.25 18.69
C GLU A 119 16.22 -1.41 17.68
N ALA A 120 15.41 -0.45 18.17
CA ALA A 120 14.68 0.47 17.32
C ALA A 120 15.62 1.37 16.51
N ASP A 121 16.67 1.90 17.14
CA ASP A 121 17.69 2.71 16.47
C ASP A 121 18.47 1.91 15.42
N ALA A 122 18.81 0.66 15.72
CA ALA A 122 19.45 -0.24 14.76
C ALA A 122 18.53 -0.49 13.54
N LYS A 123 17.25 -0.83 13.79
CA LYS A 123 16.26 -1.03 12.72
C LYS A 123 16.04 0.24 11.91
N ALA A 124 15.94 1.40 12.54
CA ALA A 124 15.78 2.67 11.84
C ALA A 124 16.97 2.95 10.90
N ARG A 125 18.20 2.70 11.37
CA ARG A 125 19.41 2.84 10.54
C ARG A 125 19.43 1.87 9.37
N ASP A 126 18.99 0.63 9.58
CA ASP A 126 18.92 -0.38 8.52
C ASP A 126 17.85 -0.03 7.47
N VAL A 127 16.66 0.42 7.90
CA VAL A 127 15.60 0.91 7.01
C VAL A 127 16.08 2.09 6.18
N ILE A 128 16.74 3.07 6.80
CA ILE A 128 17.31 4.23 6.07
C ILE A 128 18.35 3.76 5.05
N ARG A 129 19.23 2.83 5.43
CA ARG A 129 20.25 2.30 4.52
C ARG A 129 19.61 1.58 3.32
N GLN A 130 18.62 0.74 3.58
CA GLN A 130 17.88 0.02 2.54
C GLN A 130 17.17 1.00 1.61
N ALA A 131 16.44 1.98 2.15
CA ALA A 131 15.74 2.99 1.36
C ALA A 131 16.72 3.81 0.48
N LEU A 132 17.91 4.14 0.98
CA LEU A 132 18.93 4.82 0.18
C LEU A 132 19.49 3.94 -0.94
N GLN A 133 19.64 2.64 -0.71
CA GLN A 133 20.08 1.68 -1.72
C GLN A 133 19.01 1.52 -2.80
N GLU A 134 17.75 1.28 -2.42
CA GLU A 134 16.61 1.18 -3.33
C GLU A 134 16.48 2.44 -4.18
N LYS A 135 16.57 3.63 -3.56
CA LYS A 135 16.57 4.91 -4.27
C LYS A 135 17.71 5.03 -5.29
N GLN A 136 18.89 4.46 -5.01
CA GLN A 136 19.98 4.46 -5.97
C GLN A 136 19.75 3.48 -7.12
N GLU A 137 19.18 2.30 -6.85
CA GLU A 137 18.80 1.32 -7.86
C GLU A 137 17.70 1.87 -8.78
N GLU A 138 16.69 2.53 -8.22
CA GLU A 138 15.61 3.16 -8.98
C GLU A 138 16.13 4.28 -9.89
N LEU A 139 17.07 5.12 -9.41
CA LEU A 139 17.71 6.12 -10.26
C LEU A 139 18.46 5.49 -11.44
N LYS A 140 19.18 4.38 -11.23
CA LYS A 140 19.85 3.65 -12.31
C LYS A 140 18.86 3.09 -13.32
N GLU A 141 17.73 2.57 -12.86
CA GLU A 141 16.68 2.04 -13.74
C GLU A 141 16.01 3.16 -14.54
N ILE A 142 15.77 4.33 -13.94
CA ILE A 142 15.30 5.51 -14.65
C ILE A 142 16.26 5.90 -15.78
N ASP A 143 17.56 5.94 -15.50
CA ASP A 143 18.58 6.29 -16.50
C ASP A 143 18.65 5.24 -17.63
N ARG A 144 18.56 3.95 -17.28
CA ARG A 144 18.47 2.85 -18.24
C ARG A 144 17.23 2.98 -19.12
N LEU A 145 16.07 3.26 -18.54
CA LEU A 145 14.81 3.38 -19.28
C LEU A 145 14.82 4.59 -20.22
N LYS A 146 15.43 5.71 -19.79
CA LYS A 146 15.66 6.88 -20.64
C LYS A 146 16.57 6.55 -21.83
N ALA A 147 17.66 5.83 -21.60
CA ALA A 147 18.55 5.39 -22.68
C ALA A 147 17.82 4.49 -23.67
N SER A 148 17.11 3.48 -23.18
CA SER A 148 16.31 2.57 -24.01
C SER A 148 15.22 3.31 -24.81
N ARG A 149 14.59 4.32 -24.22
CA ARG A 149 13.61 5.17 -24.93
C ARG A 149 14.26 5.94 -26.09
N GLU A 150 15.45 6.50 -25.88
CA GLU A 150 16.14 7.25 -26.94
C GLU A 150 16.63 6.29 -28.04
N GLU A 151 17.18 5.13 -27.68
CA GLU A 151 17.55 4.08 -28.63
C GLU A 151 16.35 3.62 -29.47
N PHE A 152 15.21 3.33 -28.83
CA PHE A 152 13.98 2.94 -29.54
C PHE A 152 13.50 4.03 -30.49
N LYS A 153 13.58 5.31 -30.07
CA LYS A 153 13.21 6.45 -30.91
C LYS A 153 14.14 6.57 -32.12
N GLU A 154 15.44 6.39 -31.95
CA GLU A 154 16.40 6.39 -33.05
C GLU A 154 16.14 5.24 -34.03
N GLU A 155 15.91 4.03 -33.53
CA GLU A 155 15.56 2.87 -34.34
C GLU A 155 14.26 3.07 -35.11
N TYR A 156 13.23 3.61 -34.46
CA TYR A 156 11.95 3.93 -35.09
C TYR A 156 12.10 4.96 -36.21
N LEU A 157 12.91 6.01 -35.99
CA LEU A 157 13.16 7.04 -36.99
C LEU A 157 13.95 6.48 -38.19
N LYS A 158 14.94 5.62 -37.95
CA LYS A 158 15.67 4.90 -39.01
C LYS A 158 14.74 4.00 -39.83
N LEU A 159 13.82 3.29 -39.18
CA LEU A 159 12.83 2.46 -39.86
C LEU A 159 11.89 3.28 -40.75
N LEU A 160 11.39 4.41 -40.24
CA LEU A 160 10.58 5.35 -41.03
C LEU A 160 11.36 5.92 -42.22
N GLN A 161 12.63 6.28 -42.01
CA GLN A 161 13.50 6.77 -43.08
C GLN A 161 13.70 5.71 -44.16
N HIS A 162 13.97 4.46 -43.77
CA HIS A 162 14.05 3.34 -44.71
C HIS A 162 12.76 3.18 -45.54
N PHE A 163 11.58 3.24 -44.90
CA PHE A 163 10.32 3.17 -45.62
C PHE A 163 10.09 4.35 -46.57
N MET A 164 10.52 5.56 -46.21
CA MET A 164 10.43 6.73 -47.09
C MET A 164 11.37 6.60 -48.30
N ASP A 165 12.60 6.14 -48.08
CA ASP A 165 13.59 5.94 -49.15
C ASP A 165 13.12 4.84 -50.13
N ASP A 166 12.59 3.73 -49.61
CA ASP A 166 11.99 2.66 -50.42
C ASP A 166 10.78 3.16 -51.22
N ALA A 167 9.90 3.96 -50.62
CA ALA A 167 8.77 4.56 -51.32
C ALA A 167 9.26 5.46 -52.47
N GLN A 168 10.26 6.33 -52.22
CA GLN A 168 10.82 7.20 -53.26
C GLN A 168 11.48 6.41 -54.40
N ASN A 169 12.17 5.31 -54.09
CA ASN A 169 12.81 4.46 -55.11
C ASN A 169 11.83 3.55 -55.86
N SER A 170 10.70 3.18 -55.25
CA SER A 170 9.68 2.32 -55.86
C SER A 170 8.69 3.08 -56.74
N PHE A 171 8.73 4.41 -56.77
CA PHE A 171 8.02 5.23 -57.75
C PHE A 171 8.86 5.38 -59.03
N PRO A 172 8.52 4.68 -60.13
CA PRO A 172 9.24 4.84 -61.38
C PRO A 172 9.07 6.27 -61.91
N PRO A 173 10.15 6.96 -62.33
CA PRO A 173 10.07 8.29 -62.94
C PRO A 173 9.20 8.33 -64.21
N GLU A 174 8.91 7.17 -64.83
CA GLU A 174 7.95 7.06 -65.94
C GLU A 174 6.51 7.41 -65.56
N LEU A 175 6.04 7.14 -64.34
CA LEU A 175 4.66 7.48 -63.93
C LEU A 175 4.49 8.99 -63.63
N MET A 176 5.57 9.66 -63.20
CA MET A 176 5.60 11.10 -62.96
C MET A 176 5.80 11.90 -64.26
N ALA A 177 6.50 11.34 -65.26
CA ALA A 177 6.64 11.96 -66.58
C ALA A 177 5.40 11.76 -67.48
N SER A 178 4.61 10.71 -67.24
CA SER A 178 3.39 10.41 -68.02
C SER A 178 2.12 11.11 -67.52
N SER A 179 2.20 11.86 -66.42
CA SER A 179 1.09 12.60 -65.82
C SER A 179 1.24 14.11 -65.98
N LEU A 180 1.44 14.56 -67.23
CA LEU A 180 1.10 15.92 -67.61
C LEU A 180 -0.42 16.11 -67.48
N PRO A 181 -0.91 17.27 -67.00
CA PRO A 181 -2.33 17.51 -66.82
C PRO A 181 -2.99 17.68 -68.19
N VAL A 182 -3.63 16.62 -68.71
CA VAL A 182 -4.73 16.80 -69.65
C VAL A 182 -5.90 17.31 -68.83
N GLY A 183 -6.21 18.59 -69.03
CA GLY A 183 -7.32 19.26 -68.37
C GLY A 183 -8.59 18.43 -68.49
N SER A 184 -9.23 18.17 -67.34
CA SER A 184 -10.66 17.91 -67.34
C SER A 184 -11.34 19.21 -67.76
N ALA A 185 -11.58 19.31 -69.06
CA ALA A 185 -12.36 20.37 -69.66
C ALA A 185 -13.67 20.52 -68.87
N ALA A 186 -14.02 21.76 -68.57
CA ALA A 186 -15.29 22.16 -68.04
C ALA A 186 -16.43 21.50 -68.84
N ALA A 187 -16.99 20.42 -68.33
CA ALA A 187 -18.28 19.92 -68.76
C ALA A 187 -19.33 20.83 -68.13
N ALA A 188 -19.95 21.63 -69.00
CA ALA A 188 -21.09 22.47 -68.70
C ALA A 188 -22.18 21.69 -67.96
N ALA A 189 -22.78 22.37 -66.97
CA ALA A 189 -23.97 21.93 -66.26
C ALA A 189 -25.14 21.60 -67.22
N PRO A 190 -25.98 20.62 -66.84
CA PRO A 190 -27.42 20.76 -66.98
C PRO A 190 -28.07 20.89 -65.61
N ALA A 191 -29.06 21.78 -65.57
CA ALA A 191 -29.79 22.22 -64.40
C ALA A 191 -30.64 21.12 -63.75
N LEU A 192 -30.64 21.14 -62.41
CA LEU A 192 -31.77 20.98 -61.48
C LEU A 192 -32.81 19.88 -61.75
N GLN A 193 -32.83 18.88 -60.87
CA GLN A 193 -34.09 18.30 -60.38
C GLN A 193 -33.99 17.90 -58.89
N SER A 194 -34.65 18.73 -58.08
CA SER A 194 -35.35 18.49 -56.80
C SER A 194 -34.77 17.56 -55.71
N ALA A 195 -34.60 18.16 -54.51
CA ALA A 195 -34.25 17.59 -53.21
C ALA A 195 -35.24 16.51 -52.68
N PRO A 196 -34.93 15.82 -51.55
CA PRO A 196 -35.12 16.44 -50.22
C PRO A 196 -33.99 16.20 -49.19
N VAL A 197 -33.68 17.30 -48.49
CA VAL A 197 -33.29 17.49 -47.06
C VAL A 197 -32.81 16.26 -46.26
N VAL A 198 -31.55 16.29 -45.85
CA VAL A 198 -31.09 15.81 -44.53
C VAL A 198 -30.15 16.85 -43.91
N THR A 199 -30.45 17.17 -42.66
CA THR A 199 -29.85 18.16 -41.74
C THR A 199 -28.33 18.09 -41.58
N PRO A 200 -27.64 19.24 -41.34
CA PRO A 200 -26.20 19.27 -41.09
C PRO A 200 -25.86 18.83 -39.65
N ALA A 201 -24.85 17.96 -39.53
CA ALA A 201 -24.22 17.61 -38.25
C ALA A 201 -23.30 18.75 -37.78
N PRO A 202 -23.18 19.00 -36.47
CA PRO A 202 -22.47 20.15 -35.93
C PRO A 202 -20.95 19.94 -35.89
N GLU A 203 -20.26 21.04 -36.16
CA GLU A 203 -18.83 21.31 -36.02
C GLU A 203 -18.33 21.08 -34.57
N PRO A 204 -17.17 20.43 -34.34
CA PRO A 204 -16.57 20.38 -33.02
C PRO A 204 -15.87 21.72 -32.69
N ALA A 205 -16.32 22.34 -31.60
CA ALA A 205 -15.79 23.56 -31.02
C ALA A 205 -14.31 23.46 -30.59
N PRO A 206 -13.58 24.59 -30.50
CA PRO A 206 -12.17 24.62 -30.10
C PRO A 206 -12.02 24.29 -28.60
N VAL A 207 -11.14 23.35 -28.29
CA VAL A 207 -10.75 23.02 -26.92
C VAL A 207 -9.89 24.13 -26.32
N THR A 208 -10.37 24.71 -25.23
CA THR A 208 -9.62 25.63 -24.35
C THR A 208 -8.50 24.89 -23.61
N PRO A 209 -7.35 25.51 -23.36
CA PRO A 209 -6.26 24.87 -22.61
C PRO A 209 -6.63 24.73 -21.13
N VAL A 210 -6.48 23.51 -20.60
CA VAL A 210 -6.66 23.19 -19.18
C VAL A 210 -5.45 23.70 -18.40
N ALA A 211 -5.70 24.41 -17.29
CA ALA A 211 -4.67 24.95 -16.40
C ALA A 211 -3.93 23.84 -15.64
N ASP A 212 -2.63 24.07 -15.44
CA ASP A 212 -1.66 23.17 -14.79
C ASP A 212 -1.92 23.05 -13.27
N PRO A 213 -2.12 21.84 -12.71
CA PRO A 213 -2.43 21.65 -11.29
C PRO A 213 -1.22 21.80 -10.35
N PHE A 214 -0.02 22.10 -10.86
CA PHE A 214 1.20 22.28 -10.05
C PHE A 214 1.81 23.68 -10.11
N ALA A 215 1.02 24.71 -10.42
CA ALA A 215 1.46 26.10 -10.25
C ALA A 215 1.65 26.42 -8.75
N PRO A 216 2.79 27.01 -8.34
CA PRO A 216 2.97 27.45 -6.95
C PRO A 216 1.95 28.54 -6.62
N LEU A 217 1.21 28.34 -5.51
CA LEU A 217 0.21 29.28 -5.03
C LEU A 217 0.88 30.61 -4.64
N ASP A 218 0.64 31.65 -5.43
CA ASP A 218 0.99 33.02 -5.09
C ASP A 218 0.10 33.52 -3.94
N ASN A 219 0.74 33.77 -2.82
CA ASN A 219 0.43 34.84 -1.87
C ASN A 219 -1.00 34.89 -1.29
N PHE A 220 -1.23 34.10 -0.22
CA PHE A 220 -2.32 34.37 0.71
C PHE A 220 -2.10 35.74 1.38
N GLY A 221 -2.95 36.69 1.00
CA GLY A 221 -3.09 37.98 1.67
C GLY A 221 -3.44 37.78 3.14
N VAL A 222 -2.54 38.27 3.98
CA VAL A 222 -2.87 38.86 5.27
C VAL A 222 -3.81 40.04 5.00
N ASP A 223 -5.08 39.91 5.37
CA ASP A 223 -5.87 40.96 6.04
C ASP A 223 -7.28 40.45 6.34
N ASP A 224 -7.89 41.05 7.37
CA ASP A 224 -9.31 41.02 7.74
C ASP A 224 -9.71 40.06 8.89
N LEU A 225 -9.37 40.49 10.10
CA LEU A 225 -10.12 40.24 11.35
C LEU A 225 -9.96 41.48 12.24
N ASP A 226 -10.90 42.41 12.12
CA ASP A 226 -11.28 43.41 13.13
C ASP A 226 -12.72 43.11 13.59
#